data_AF-R7EW02-F1
#
_entry.id   AF-R7EW02-F1
#
_cell.length_a   1.000
_cell.length_b   1.000
_cell.length_c   1.000
_cell.angle_alpha   90.00
_cell.angle_beta   90.00
_cell.angle_gamma   90.00
#
_symmetry.space_group_name_H-M   'P 1'
#
loop_
_entity.id
_entity.type
_entity.pdbx_description
1 polymer ?
#
loop_
_entity_poly.entity_id
_entity_poly.type
_entity_poly.pdbx_seq_one_letter_code
_entity_poly.pdbx_strand_id
1 'polypeptide(L)'
;MGAAAGNECSIANVLRISLRYANMETLEDGYGINLVPLAMFAMETYGDDPCEVFKPKVKAEENNISQKNQRVISQMHKAIFVIQMKLEHDIIARHPEWHMDDRNLLHRIDFEKGTVNIDGQDYPMPDLNFPTVDPADPYRLTDEEEQLINGLVHSFRVSDKLRSHIGTMLQHGSMYTIVNSNLLFHASIPLNADRTMKEVEIRGHKYAGKELLQQTELLMRAPFTRDVAPEYLDFARDYYWYLWCGPDSALFDKSKMATFERYFLTDKGVRHEEKGFYYTLREDAEVCDMLLDAFGVQGEHRHIINGHVPVKAGKGERPVKANGKMMVIDGGFAKAYHDTTGIAGYTLVYHSRGFQLVQHEPFTSEEDAVTTGSDIVSTVEIVELNSARVCVRDTDIGRVLQGQIDELRMLLAAYRKGLLQEKL
;
A
#
# COMPACT_ATOMS: atom_id res chain seq x y z
N MET A 1 -4.45 -7.69 1.94
CA MET A 1 -4.39 -8.70 0.86
C MET A 1 -3.40 -9.82 1.19
N GLY A 2 -2.11 -9.53 1.38
CA GLY A 2 -1.11 -10.55 1.73
C GLY A 2 -1.47 -11.41 2.96
N ALA A 3 -2.04 -10.80 4.01
CA ALA A 3 -2.51 -11.55 5.17
C ALA A 3 -3.61 -12.59 4.82
N ALA A 4 -4.54 -12.23 3.92
CA ALA A 4 -5.58 -13.15 3.43
C ALA A 4 -5.00 -14.25 2.52
N ALA A 5 -3.90 -13.97 1.82
CA ALA A 5 -3.16 -14.95 1.03
C ALA A 5 -2.37 -15.95 1.91
N GLY A 6 -2.25 -15.66 3.22
CA GLY A 6 -1.54 -16.49 4.20
C GLY A 6 -0.06 -16.13 4.34
N ASN A 7 0.39 -14.96 3.89
CA ASN A 7 1.77 -14.53 4.11
C ASN A 7 1.97 -14.04 5.56
N GLU A 8 2.88 -14.69 6.28
CA GLU A 8 3.12 -14.48 7.71
C GLU A 8 3.64 -13.07 8.01
N CYS A 9 4.58 -12.56 7.21
CA CYS A 9 5.09 -11.21 7.36
C CYS A 9 4.00 -10.15 7.16
N SER A 10 3.06 -10.38 6.23
CA SER A 10 1.91 -9.50 6.01
C SER A 10 0.93 -9.53 7.19
N ILE A 11 0.76 -10.69 7.83
CA ILE A 11 -0.05 -10.84 9.04
C ILE A 11 0.59 -10.09 10.20
N ALA A 12 1.88 -10.29 10.43
CA ALA A 12 2.61 -9.59 11.47
C ALA A 12 2.59 -8.07 11.23
N ASN A 13 2.75 -7.63 9.97
CA ASN A 13 2.67 -6.21 9.60
C ASN A 13 1.30 -5.59 9.88
N VAL A 14 0.19 -6.24 9.49
CA VAL A 14 -1.14 -5.66 9.73
C VAL A 14 -1.45 -5.57 11.23
N LEU A 15 -1.07 -6.61 12.00
CA LEU A 15 -1.21 -6.61 13.46
C LEU A 15 -0.38 -5.50 14.10
N ARG A 16 0.90 -5.39 13.73
CA ARG A 16 1.80 -4.32 14.21
C ARG A 16 1.22 -2.94 13.93
N ILE A 17 0.73 -2.69 12.72
CA ILE A 17 0.16 -1.39 12.34
C ILE A 17 -1.15 -1.13 13.10
N SER A 18 -2.04 -2.12 13.20
CA SER A 18 -3.28 -2.00 13.98
C SER A 18 -3.01 -1.69 15.45
N LEU A 19 -2.06 -2.38 16.08
CA LEU A 19 -1.66 -2.14 17.47
C LEU A 19 -1.00 -0.78 17.65
N ARG A 20 -0.14 -0.37 16.69
CA ARG A 20 0.52 0.94 16.69
C ARG A 20 -0.47 2.10 16.72
N TYR A 21 -1.63 1.96 16.09
CA TYR A 21 -2.66 3.00 16.03
C TYR A 21 -3.92 2.66 16.84
N ALA A 22 -3.85 1.63 17.70
CA ALA A 22 -4.97 1.12 18.50
C ALA A 22 -6.27 0.87 17.69
N ASN A 23 -6.15 0.43 16.44
CA ASN A 23 -7.27 0.08 15.56
C ASN A 23 -7.41 -1.44 15.44
N MET A 24 -7.77 -2.09 16.56
CA MET A 24 -7.96 -3.54 16.63
C MET A 24 -9.39 -3.97 16.27
N GLU A 25 -10.39 -3.11 16.47
CA GLU A 25 -11.81 -3.37 16.18
C GLU A 25 -12.03 -3.85 14.74
N THR A 26 -11.29 -3.27 13.78
CA THR A 26 -11.34 -3.71 12.38
C THR A 26 -10.96 -5.19 12.21
N LEU A 27 -9.99 -5.68 13.00
CA LEU A 27 -9.53 -7.07 12.94
C LEU A 27 -10.44 -7.99 13.74
N GLU A 28 -10.77 -7.61 14.99
CA GLU A 28 -11.55 -8.44 15.91
C GLU A 28 -13.03 -8.50 15.51
N ASP A 29 -13.71 -7.36 15.46
CA ASP A 29 -15.15 -7.28 15.17
C ASP A 29 -15.44 -7.33 13.66
N GLY A 30 -14.58 -6.65 12.89
CA GLY A 30 -14.71 -6.56 11.45
C GLY A 30 -14.46 -7.90 10.76
N TYR A 31 -13.30 -8.51 11.03
CA TYR A 31 -12.85 -9.73 10.36
C TYR A 31 -12.88 -11.00 11.22
N GLY A 32 -13.22 -10.91 12.50
CA GLY A 32 -13.31 -12.09 13.38
C GLY A 32 -11.95 -12.68 13.75
N ILE A 33 -10.88 -11.89 13.73
CA ILE A 33 -9.53 -12.35 14.05
C ILE A 33 -9.35 -12.37 15.58
N ASN A 34 -9.09 -13.54 16.15
CA ASN A 34 -8.91 -13.69 17.59
C ASN A 34 -7.50 -13.27 18.02
N LEU A 35 -7.38 -12.18 18.78
CA LEU A 35 -6.10 -11.68 19.29
C LEU A 35 -5.79 -12.13 20.73
N VAL A 36 -6.68 -12.88 21.39
CA VAL A 36 -6.46 -13.38 22.76
C VAL A 36 -5.16 -14.18 22.90
N PRO A 37 -4.79 -15.10 21.97
CA PRO A 37 -3.53 -15.82 22.05
C PRO A 37 -2.30 -14.88 22.03
N LEU A 38 -2.33 -13.84 21.19
CA LEU A 38 -1.26 -12.83 21.13
C LEU A 38 -1.19 -12.02 22.42
N ALA A 39 -2.33 -11.66 23.01
CA ALA A 39 -2.39 -10.94 24.28
C ALA A 39 -1.81 -11.77 25.44
N MET A 40 -2.18 -13.05 25.53
CA MET A 40 -1.67 -13.96 26.56
C MET A 40 -0.16 -14.16 26.43
N PHE A 41 0.31 -14.51 25.22
CA PHE A 41 1.74 -14.65 24.93
C PHE A 41 2.52 -13.39 25.31
N ALA A 42 2.03 -12.22 24.91
CA ALA A 42 2.71 -10.96 25.17
C ALA A 42 2.75 -10.62 26.68
N MET A 43 1.67 -10.86 27.41
CA MET A 43 1.62 -10.62 28.86
C MET A 43 2.58 -11.54 29.62
N GLU A 44 2.64 -12.81 29.26
CA GLU A 44 3.54 -13.80 29.89
C GLU A 44 5.01 -13.52 29.55
N THR A 45 5.29 -13.22 28.29
CA THR A 45 6.66 -12.98 27.78
C THR A 45 7.26 -11.68 28.31
N TYR A 46 6.49 -10.60 28.33
CA TYR A 46 6.99 -9.26 28.66
C TYR A 46 6.69 -8.83 30.11
N GLY A 47 5.83 -9.54 30.84
CA GLY A 47 5.62 -9.35 32.27
C GLY A 47 5.36 -7.89 32.66
N ASP A 48 6.27 -7.29 33.43
CA ASP A 48 6.22 -5.89 33.89
C ASP A 48 6.90 -4.87 32.97
N ASP A 49 7.37 -5.26 31.79
CA ASP A 49 7.94 -4.35 30.80
C ASP A 49 6.91 -3.28 30.39
N PRO A 50 7.22 -1.98 30.59
CA PRO A 50 6.33 -0.89 30.19
C PRO A 50 6.20 -0.73 28.66
N CYS A 51 7.11 -1.32 27.87
CA CYS A 51 7.10 -1.30 26.41
C CYS A 51 6.95 0.11 25.83
N GLU A 52 7.64 1.10 26.42
CA GLU A 52 7.45 2.54 26.16
C GLU A 52 7.53 2.90 24.66
N VAL A 53 8.49 2.31 23.94
CA VAL A 53 8.69 2.51 22.49
C VAL A 53 7.49 2.06 21.65
N PHE A 54 6.73 1.09 22.17
CA PHE A 54 5.62 0.43 21.49
C PHE A 54 4.25 0.95 21.91
N LYS A 55 4.18 2.01 22.71
CA LYS A 55 2.92 2.65 23.06
C LYS A 55 2.13 3.08 21.82
N PRO A 56 0.80 2.85 21.78
CA PRO A 56 -0.04 3.29 20.68
C PRO A 56 0.03 4.80 20.44
N LYS A 57 0.04 5.18 19.16
CA LYS A 57 0.02 6.57 18.68
C LYS A 57 -1.42 7.04 18.49
N VAL A 58 -2.13 7.22 19.60
CA VAL A 58 -3.46 7.84 19.66
C VAL A 58 -3.34 9.31 20.07
N LYS A 59 -4.15 10.20 19.47
CA LYS A 59 -4.21 11.61 19.89
C LYS A 59 -4.76 11.68 21.32
N ALA A 60 -4.23 12.60 22.14
CA ALA A 60 -4.59 12.70 23.55
C ALA A 60 -6.10 12.92 23.78
N GLU A 61 -6.76 13.64 22.87
CA GLU A 61 -8.19 13.96 22.88
C GLU A 61 -9.10 12.76 22.52
N GLU A 62 -8.55 11.76 21.82
CA GLU A 62 -9.27 10.54 21.39
C GLU A 62 -8.91 9.32 22.26
N ASN A 63 -8.05 9.50 23.27
CA ASN A 63 -7.52 8.40 24.06
C ASN A 63 -8.50 7.92 25.14
N ASN A 64 -9.51 7.15 24.71
CA ASN A 64 -10.44 6.45 25.59
C ASN A 64 -9.89 5.11 26.13
N ILE A 65 -8.62 4.82 25.88
CA ILE A 65 -8.00 3.54 26.24
C ILE A 65 -7.53 3.60 27.68
N SER A 66 -8.03 2.69 28.52
CA SER A 66 -7.56 2.58 29.91
C SER A 66 -6.06 2.28 29.95
N GLN A 67 -5.36 2.73 31.00
CA GLN A 67 -3.92 2.45 31.18
C GLN A 67 -3.59 0.96 31.11
N LYS A 68 -4.47 0.12 31.66
CA LYS A 68 -4.32 -1.35 31.62
C LYS A 68 -4.36 -1.86 30.17
N ASN A 69 -5.32 -1.41 29.38
CA ASN A 69 -5.43 -1.79 27.98
C ASN A 69 -4.23 -1.26 27.17
N GLN A 70 -3.77 -0.04 27.45
CA GLN A 70 -2.59 0.52 26.78
C GLN A 70 -1.33 -0.32 27.02
N ARG A 71 -1.13 -0.82 28.25
CA ARG A 71 -0.01 -1.72 28.57
C ARG A 71 -0.08 -3.02 27.77
N VAL A 72 -1.24 -3.68 27.75
CA VAL A 72 -1.41 -4.93 26.99
C VAL A 72 -1.18 -4.71 25.49
N ILE A 73 -1.72 -3.63 24.92
CA ILE A 73 -1.50 -3.30 23.51
C ILE A 73 -0.01 -3.06 23.22
N SER A 74 0.71 -2.36 24.12
CA SER A 74 2.14 -2.10 23.95
C SER A 74 2.97 -3.38 23.98
N GLN A 75 2.62 -4.32 24.86
CA GLN A 75 3.24 -5.64 24.95
C GLN A 75 2.97 -6.47 23.68
N MET A 76 1.71 -6.53 23.23
CA MET A 76 1.34 -7.20 21.98
C MET A 76 2.08 -6.60 20.78
N HIS A 77 2.20 -5.27 20.75
CA HIS A 77 2.87 -4.56 19.68
C HIS A 77 4.38 -4.87 19.63
N LYS A 78 5.02 -4.94 20.80
CA LYS A 78 6.42 -5.35 20.91
C LYS A 78 6.60 -6.82 20.51
N ALA A 79 5.76 -7.71 21.02
CA ALA A 79 5.76 -9.13 20.69
C ALA A 79 5.68 -9.37 19.18
N ILE A 80 4.66 -8.79 18.52
CA ILE A 80 4.48 -8.99 17.07
C ILE A 80 5.56 -8.30 16.24
N PHE A 81 6.17 -7.22 16.73
CA PHE A 81 7.32 -6.59 16.07
C PHE A 81 8.54 -7.51 16.09
N VAL A 82 8.85 -8.14 17.22
CA VAL A 82 9.98 -9.09 17.31
C VAL A 82 9.74 -10.28 16.40
N ILE A 83 8.53 -10.86 16.44
CA ILE A 83 8.14 -11.95 15.54
C ILE A 83 8.22 -11.52 14.07
N GLN A 84 7.76 -10.31 13.73
CA GLN A 84 7.89 -9.77 12.36
C GLN A 84 9.35 -9.76 11.90
N MET A 85 10.29 -9.26 12.71
CA MET A 85 11.71 -9.20 12.33
C MET A 85 12.30 -10.60 12.06
N LYS A 86 11.84 -11.63 12.78
CA LYS A 86 12.23 -13.02 12.58
C LYS A 86 11.64 -13.59 11.28
N LEU A 87 10.35 -13.40 11.05
CA LEU A 87 9.68 -13.84 9.83
C LEU A 87 10.24 -13.16 8.57
N GLU A 88 10.58 -11.86 8.66
CA GLU A 88 11.17 -11.12 7.55
C GLU A 88 12.56 -11.66 7.20
N HIS A 89 13.36 -12.04 8.19
CA HIS A 89 14.63 -12.72 7.95
C HIS A 89 14.47 -13.99 7.13
N ASP A 90 13.50 -14.85 7.48
CA ASP A 90 13.25 -16.10 6.78
C ASP A 90 12.82 -15.86 5.32
N ILE A 91 11.97 -14.86 5.06
CA ILE A 91 11.61 -14.48 3.68
C ILE A 91 12.82 -13.97 2.91
N ILE A 92 13.63 -13.08 3.51
CA ILE A 92 14.82 -12.52 2.87
C ILE A 92 15.82 -13.63 2.52
N ALA A 93 16.03 -14.59 3.42
CA ALA A 93 16.91 -15.73 3.20
C ALA A 93 16.43 -16.65 2.06
N ARG A 94 15.10 -16.78 1.88
CA ARG A 94 14.52 -17.52 0.74
C ARG A 94 14.65 -16.78 -0.60
N HIS A 95 14.75 -15.46 -0.57
CA HIS A 95 14.76 -14.59 -1.75
C HIS A 95 15.97 -13.64 -1.80
N PRO A 96 17.21 -14.16 -1.89
CA PRO A 96 18.42 -13.33 -1.97
C PRO A 96 18.43 -12.40 -3.19
N GLU A 97 17.67 -12.73 -4.25
CA GLU A 97 17.49 -11.89 -5.43
C GLU A 97 16.82 -10.53 -5.16
N TRP A 98 16.18 -10.37 -4.00
CA TRP A 98 15.58 -9.09 -3.61
C TRP A 98 16.57 -8.11 -2.96
N HIS A 99 17.78 -8.57 -2.63
CA HIS A 99 18.86 -7.75 -2.08
C HIS A 99 18.46 -6.98 -0.81
N MET A 100 17.76 -7.65 0.12
CA MET A 100 17.21 -7.05 1.35
C MET A 100 17.94 -7.48 2.63
N ASP A 101 19.11 -8.13 2.55
CA ASP A 101 19.88 -8.62 3.71
C ASP A 101 20.25 -7.53 4.71
N ASP A 102 20.35 -6.28 4.27
CA ASP A 102 20.63 -5.12 5.11
C ASP A 102 19.48 -4.79 6.09
N ARG A 103 18.30 -5.40 5.90
CA ARG A 103 17.15 -5.29 6.81
C ARG A 103 17.20 -6.29 7.96
N ASN A 104 18.11 -7.27 7.91
CA ASN A 104 18.40 -8.16 9.03
C ASN A 104 19.21 -7.39 10.09
N LEU A 105 18.54 -6.87 11.13
CA LEU A 105 19.16 -6.00 12.13
C LEU A 105 19.32 -6.59 13.54
N LEU A 106 18.57 -7.66 13.91
CA LEU A 106 18.64 -8.26 15.25
C LEU A 106 20.05 -8.74 15.64
N HIS A 107 20.78 -9.37 14.71
CA HIS A 107 22.17 -9.82 14.97
C HIS A 107 23.18 -8.67 15.13
N ARG A 108 22.77 -7.43 14.85
CA ARG A 108 23.63 -6.23 14.98
C ARG A 108 23.43 -5.50 16.31
N ILE A 109 22.58 -6.04 17.19
CA ILE A 109 22.35 -5.49 18.53
C ILE A 109 23.46 -5.99 19.46
N ASP A 110 24.18 -5.06 20.06
CA ASP A 110 25.11 -5.30 21.16
C ASP A 110 24.36 -5.06 22.47
N PHE A 111 23.87 -6.14 23.08
CA PHE A 111 23.10 -6.11 24.32
C PHE A 111 23.93 -5.64 25.53
N GLU A 112 25.25 -5.82 25.51
CA GLU A 112 26.13 -5.39 26.60
C GLU A 112 26.37 -3.88 26.55
N LYS A 113 26.65 -3.33 25.35
CA LYS A 113 26.82 -1.89 25.16
C LYS A 113 25.51 -1.12 25.07
N GLY A 114 24.41 -1.81 24.80
CA GLY A 114 23.10 -1.22 24.60
C GLY A 114 22.97 -0.44 23.29
N THR A 115 23.61 -0.93 22.24
CA THR A 115 23.68 -0.26 20.93
C THR A 115 23.30 -1.19 19.79
N VAL A 116 22.93 -0.63 18.64
CA VAL A 116 22.77 -1.36 17.37
C VAL A 116 23.69 -0.78 16.31
N ASN A 117 24.39 -1.65 15.58
CA ASN A 117 25.23 -1.22 14.46
C ASN A 117 24.41 -1.13 13.17
N ILE A 118 24.36 0.06 12.57
CA ILE A 118 23.73 0.29 11.26
C ILE A 118 24.75 0.99 10.38
N ASP A 119 25.01 0.41 9.21
CA ASP A 119 25.95 0.95 8.20
C ASP A 119 27.34 1.29 8.77
N GLY A 120 27.82 0.49 9.73
CA GLY A 120 29.12 0.65 10.36
C GLY A 120 29.16 1.66 11.52
N GLN A 121 28.02 2.25 11.89
CA GLN A 121 27.90 3.18 13.01
C GLN A 121 27.03 2.60 14.14
N ASP A 122 27.48 2.77 15.38
CA ASP A 122 26.73 2.34 16.57
C ASP A 122 25.75 3.42 17.02
N TYR A 123 24.52 3.00 17.31
CA TYR A 123 23.46 3.87 17.82
C TYR A 123 22.90 3.33 19.14
N PRO A 124 22.70 4.19 20.16
CA PRO A 124 22.12 3.77 21.44
C PRO A 124 20.66 3.34 21.26
N MET A 125 20.27 2.24 21.91
CA MET A 125 18.90 1.74 21.89
C MET A 125 18.16 2.12 23.17
N PRO A 126 16.95 2.69 23.08
CA PRO A 126 16.14 3.08 24.24
C PRO A 126 15.43 1.89 24.92
N ASP A 127 15.40 0.74 24.27
CA ASP A 127 14.79 -0.50 24.76
C ASP A 127 15.63 -1.69 24.28
N LEU A 128 16.01 -2.54 25.22
CA LEU A 128 16.87 -3.71 25.05
C LEU A 128 16.21 -5.01 25.52
N ASN A 129 14.95 -4.96 25.95
CA ASN A 129 14.28 -6.15 26.47
C ASN A 129 13.69 -6.97 25.31
N PHE A 130 14.44 -7.96 24.84
CA PHE A 130 14.04 -8.90 23.78
C PHE A 130 14.06 -10.33 24.31
N PRO A 131 13.14 -10.71 25.20
CA PRO A 131 13.21 -11.98 25.96
C PRO A 131 13.15 -13.24 25.07
N THR A 132 12.64 -13.12 23.84
CA THR A 132 12.56 -14.24 22.88
C THR A 132 13.68 -14.24 21.85
N VAL A 133 14.63 -13.29 21.92
CA VAL A 133 15.78 -13.22 20.99
C VAL A 133 16.99 -13.83 21.67
N ASP A 134 17.46 -14.96 21.13
CA ASP A 134 18.74 -15.55 21.52
C ASP A 134 19.87 -14.87 20.74
N PRO A 135 20.86 -14.21 21.37
CA PRO A 135 21.97 -13.57 20.66
C PRO A 135 22.78 -14.52 19.76
N ALA A 136 22.77 -15.83 20.04
CA ALA A 136 23.46 -16.82 19.21
C ALA A 136 22.66 -17.19 17.94
N ASP A 137 21.33 -17.07 17.99
CA ASP A 137 20.42 -17.33 16.87
C ASP A 137 19.22 -16.38 16.92
N PRO A 138 19.44 -15.08 16.60
CA PRO A 138 18.50 -14.02 16.93
C PRO A 138 17.22 -14.03 16.10
N TYR A 139 17.21 -14.81 15.01
CA TYR A 139 16.08 -14.89 14.09
C TYR A 139 15.19 -16.11 14.29
N ARG A 140 15.61 -17.08 15.12
CA ARG A 140 14.81 -18.28 15.37
C ARG A 140 13.53 -17.93 16.13
N LEU A 141 12.38 -18.33 15.58
CA LEU A 141 11.12 -18.31 16.31
C LEU A 141 11.19 -19.31 17.47
N THR A 142 10.66 -18.91 18.63
CA THR A 142 10.40 -19.88 19.70
C THR A 142 9.21 -20.78 19.33
N ASP A 143 9.12 -21.95 19.95
CA ASP A 143 8.00 -22.88 19.70
C ASP A 143 6.63 -22.20 19.96
N GLU A 144 6.55 -21.31 20.94
CA GLU A 144 5.35 -20.52 21.24
C GLU A 144 5.07 -19.46 20.17
N GLU A 145 6.10 -18.76 19.66
CA GLU A 145 5.96 -17.79 18.56
C GLU A 145 5.49 -18.49 17.28
N GLU A 146 6.04 -19.67 16.97
CA GLU A 146 5.64 -20.47 15.82
C GLU A 146 4.18 -20.95 15.94
N GLN A 147 3.77 -21.46 17.11
CA GLN A 147 2.38 -21.83 17.36
C GLN A 147 1.42 -20.63 17.23
N LEU A 148 1.82 -19.47 17.75
CA LEU A 148 1.05 -18.24 17.67
C LEU A 148 0.86 -17.80 16.21
N ILE A 149 1.93 -17.76 15.42
CA ILE A 149 1.85 -17.38 14.00
C ILE A 149 1.01 -18.37 13.21
N ASN A 150 1.17 -19.68 13.42
CA ASN A 150 0.35 -20.69 12.77
C ASN A 150 -1.15 -20.51 13.07
N GLY A 151 -1.49 -20.20 14.33
CA GLY A 151 -2.85 -19.86 14.74
C GLY A 151 -3.39 -18.61 14.03
N LEU A 152 -2.60 -17.55 13.96
CA LEU A 152 -2.97 -16.31 13.27
C LEU A 152 -3.14 -16.53 11.75
N VAL A 153 -2.23 -17.26 11.10
CA VAL A 153 -2.34 -17.65 9.68
C VAL A 153 -3.66 -18.36 9.44
N HIS A 154 -4.02 -19.32 10.30
CA HIS A 154 -5.31 -19.98 10.20
C HIS A 154 -6.46 -18.98 10.29
N SER A 155 -6.50 -18.12 11.32
CA SER A 155 -7.57 -17.12 11.52
C SER A 155 -7.74 -16.18 10.32
N PHE A 156 -6.65 -15.67 9.75
CA PHE A 156 -6.73 -14.78 8.58
C PHE A 156 -7.21 -15.52 7.32
N ARG A 157 -6.79 -16.78 7.11
CA ARG A 157 -7.16 -17.57 5.92
C ARG A 157 -8.61 -18.05 5.93
N VAL A 158 -9.21 -18.25 7.11
CA VAL A 158 -10.60 -18.72 7.26
C VAL A 158 -11.61 -17.59 7.48
N SER A 159 -11.17 -16.33 7.58
CA SER A 159 -12.08 -15.19 7.72
C SER A 159 -12.91 -14.98 6.44
N ASP A 160 -14.19 -15.37 6.48
CA ASP A 160 -15.11 -15.27 5.34
C ASP A 160 -15.28 -13.83 4.83
N LYS A 161 -15.45 -12.87 5.76
CA LYS A 161 -15.58 -11.45 5.42
C LYS A 161 -14.33 -10.92 4.74
N LEU A 162 -13.14 -11.22 5.28
CA LEU A 162 -11.87 -10.79 4.71
C LEU A 162 -11.70 -11.37 3.30
N ARG A 163 -11.94 -12.67 3.14
CA ARG A 163 -11.87 -13.36 1.83
C ARG A 163 -12.83 -12.74 0.82
N SER A 164 -14.07 -12.46 1.22
CA SER A 164 -15.08 -11.83 0.37
C SER A 164 -14.62 -10.44 -0.09
N HIS A 165 -14.15 -9.60 0.83
CA HIS A 165 -13.65 -8.26 0.51
C HIS A 165 -12.43 -8.30 -0.43
N ILE A 166 -11.46 -9.18 -0.15
CA ILE A 166 -10.29 -9.34 -1.02
C ILE A 166 -10.69 -9.92 -2.38
N GLY A 167 -11.66 -10.83 -2.44
CA GLY A 167 -12.23 -11.34 -3.68
C GLY A 167 -12.81 -10.23 -4.55
N THR A 168 -13.63 -9.35 -3.98
CA THR A 168 -14.17 -8.17 -4.68
C THR A 168 -13.07 -7.24 -5.18
N MET A 169 -12.06 -6.95 -4.35
CA MET A 169 -10.92 -6.11 -4.73
C MET A 169 -10.12 -6.73 -5.88
N LEU A 170 -9.90 -8.05 -5.88
CA LEU A 170 -9.22 -8.72 -6.99
C LEU A 170 -10.11 -8.73 -8.24
N GLN A 171 -11.40 -8.99 -8.13
CA GLN A 171 -12.31 -9.07 -9.28
C GLN A 171 -12.40 -7.75 -10.08
N HIS A 172 -12.33 -6.61 -9.38
CA HIS A 172 -12.51 -5.29 -10.00
C HIS A 172 -11.26 -4.42 -10.01
N GLY A 173 -10.29 -4.72 -9.17
CA GLY A 173 -9.03 -3.99 -9.08
C GLY A 173 -8.02 -4.46 -10.12
N SER A 174 -7.14 -3.53 -10.49
CA SER A 174 -5.97 -3.78 -11.34
C SER A 174 -4.81 -2.91 -10.86
N MET A 175 -3.58 -3.31 -11.19
CA MET A 175 -2.38 -2.53 -10.87
C MET A 175 -2.35 -1.18 -11.61
N TYR A 176 -3.01 -1.10 -12.76
CA TYR A 176 -3.24 0.14 -13.49
C TYR A 176 -4.55 0.06 -14.29
N THR A 177 -5.16 1.20 -14.58
CA THR A 177 -6.36 1.28 -15.44
C THR A 177 -6.17 2.39 -16.45
N ILE A 178 -6.62 2.16 -17.69
CA ILE A 178 -6.72 3.22 -18.69
C ILE A 178 -8.20 3.52 -18.88
N VAL A 179 -8.61 4.75 -18.64
CA VAL A 179 -10.01 5.20 -18.84
C VAL A 179 -10.08 6.61 -19.41
N ASN A 180 -10.80 6.76 -20.52
CA ASN A 180 -11.01 8.04 -21.22
C ASN A 180 -9.70 8.80 -21.45
N SER A 181 -8.68 8.10 -21.97
CA SER A 181 -7.33 8.65 -22.21
C SER A 181 -6.53 9.01 -20.97
N ASN A 182 -6.92 8.51 -19.78
CA ASN A 182 -6.17 8.70 -18.54
C ASN A 182 -5.57 7.38 -18.09
N LEU A 183 -4.30 7.39 -17.71
CA LEU A 183 -3.61 6.29 -17.06
C LEU A 183 -3.68 6.47 -15.54
N LEU A 184 -4.30 5.53 -14.85
CA LEU A 184 -4.44 5.50 -13.40
C LEU A 184 -3.53 4.41 -12.84
N PHE A 185 -2.66 4.76 -11.91
CA PHE A 185 -1.93 3.78 -11.09
C PHE A 185 -1.58 4.37 -9.72
N HIS A 186 -1.44 3.52 -8.71
CA HIS A 186 -1.39 3.99 -7.33
C HIS A 186 -0.06 4.66 -6.96
N ALA A 187 1.06 3.95 -6.98
CA ALA A 187 2.30 4.40 -6.37
C ALA A 187 3.32 4.87 -7.39
N SER A 188 4.03 3.95 -8.04
CA SER A 188 5.06 4.31 -9.01
C SER A 188 5.08 3.37 -10.20
N ILE A 189 5.81 3.82 -11.23
CA ILE A 189 6.38 2.96 -12.26
C ILE A 189 7.89 3.13 -12.10
N PRO A 190 8.63 2.12 -11.61
CA PRO A 190 10.06 2.25 -11.33
C PRO A 190 10.85 2.78 -12.53
N LEU A 191 11.68 3.81 -12.29
CA LEU A 191 12.52 4.46 -13.30
C LEU A 191 13.99 4.46 -12.86
N ASN A 192 14.88 4.52 -13.85
CA ASN A 192 16.30 4.80 -13.65
C ASN A 192 16.57 6.31 -13.66
N ALA A 193 17.77 6.72 -13.21
CA ALA A 193 18.21 8.11 -13.22
C ALA A 193 18.21 8.75 -14.62
N ASP A 194 18.45 7.94 -15.65
CA ASP A 194 18.50 8.35 -17.07
C ASP A 194 17.12 8.42 -17.74
N ARG A 195 16.04 8.33 -16.95
CA ARG A 195 14.62 8.37 -17.38
C ARG A 195 14.12 7.10 -18.05
N THR A 196 14.95 6.06 -18.22
CA THR A 196 14.49 4.78 -18.75
C THR A 196 13.65 4.03 -17.70
N MET A 197 12.73 3.17 -18.17
CA MET A 197 11.97 2.29 -17.28
C MET A 197 12.91 1.26 -16.64
N LYS A 198 12.85 1.13 -15.33
CA LYS A 198 13.69 0.20 -14.59
C LYS A 198 13.21 -1.23 -14.80
N GLU A 199 14.14 -2.11 -15.17
CA GLU A 199 13.90 -3.55 -15.20
C GLU A 199 13.92 -4.12 -13.78
N VAL A 200 12.87 -4.85 -13.42
CA VAL A 200 12.73 -5.55 -12.14
C VAL A 200 12.64 -7.04 -12.42
N GLU A 201 13.43 -7.82 -11.68
CA GLU A 201 13.45 -9.27 -11.81
C GLU A 201 12.31 -9.91 -11.01
N ILE A 202 11.55 -10.77 -11.67
CA ILE A 202 10.51 -11.60 -11.08
C ILE A 202 10.73 -13.03 -11.57
N ARG A 203 11.10 -13.94 -10.65
CA ARG A 203 11.34 -15.36 -10.93
C ARG A 203 12.30 -15.60 -12.11
N GLY A 204 13.43 -14.89 -12.15
CA GLY A 204 14.46 -15.04 -13.20
C GLY A 204 14.16 -14.31 -14.52
N HIS A 205 13.04 -13.61 -14.62
CA HIS A 205 12.67 -12.82 -15.79
C HIS A 205 12.59 -11.34 -15.45
N LYS A 206 13.09 -10.49 -16.34
CA LYS A 206 13.07 -9.04 -16.17
C LYS A 206 11.86 -8.43 -16.85
N TYR A 207 11.17 -7.55 -16.13
CA TYR A 207 10.03 -6.81 -16.62
C TYR A 207 10.17 -5.33 -16.27
N ALA A 208 9.62 -4.45 -17.10
CA ALA A 208 9.59 -3.01 -16.87
C ALA A 208 8.19 -2.47 -17.20
N GLY A 209 7.86 -1.27 -16.71
CA GLY A 209 6.66 -0.55 -17.13
C GLY A 209 5.36 -1.35 -17.03
N LYS A 210 4.63 -1.43 -18.15
CA LYS A 210 3.34 -2.10 -18.24
C LYS A 210 3.43 -3.59 -17.95
N GLU A 211 4.42 -4.27 -18.52
CA GLU A 211 4.63 -5.70 -18.35
C GLU A 211 4.90 -6.05 -16.88
N LEU A 212 5.69 -5.22 -16.18
CA LEU A 212 5.95 -5.40 -14.75
C LEU A 212 4.65 -5.39 -13.91
N LEU A 213 3.77 -4.42 -14.18
CA LEU A 213 2.49 -4.33 -13.48
C LEU A 213 1.55 -5.50 -13.80
N GLN A 214 1.55 -5.96 -15.06
CA GLN A 214 0.77 -7.13 -15.48
C GLN A 214 1.25 -8.42 -14.80
N GLN A 215 2.56 -8.66 -14.76
CA GLN A 215 3.12 -9.83 -14.07
C GLN A 215 2.88 -9.79 -12.56
N THR A 216 3.00 -8.60 -11.97
CA THR A 216 2.66 -8.38 -10.56
C THR A 216 1.19 -8.75 -10.30
N GLU A 217 0.27 -8.32 -11.17
CA GLU A 217 -1.15 -8.64 -11.02
C GLU A 217 -1.42 -10.15 -11.10
N LEU A 218 -0.79 -10.85 -12.05
CA LEU A 218 -0.90 -12.31 -12.16
C LEU A 218 -0.41 -13.02 -10.89
N LEU A 219 0.71 -12.58 -10.32
CA LEU A 219 1.22 -13.10 -9.05
C LEU A 219 0.23 -12.86 -7.91
N MET A 220 -0.32 -11.65 -7.77
CA MET A 220 -1.25 -11.33 -6.68
C MET A 220 -2.56 -12.12 -6.77
N ARG A 221 -2.98 -12.54 -7.96
CA ARG A 221 -4.17 -13.37 -8.13
C ARG A 221 -3.93 -14.85 -7.80
N ALA A 222 -2.68 -15.30 -7.83
CA ALA A 222 -2.33 -16.71 -7.72
C ALA A 222 -2.77 -17.36 -6.39
N PRO A 223 -2.60 -16.73 -5.20
CA PRO A 223 -3.02 -17.33 -3.94
C PRO A 223 -4.53 -17.53 -3.77
N PHE A 224 -5.32 -16.93 -4.66
CA PHE A 224 -6.79 -17.00 -4.67
C PHE A 224 -7.33 -17.80 -5.85
N THR A 225 -6.46 -18.38 -6.68
CA THR A 225 -6.80 -19.18 -7.86
C THR A 225 -6.64 -20.67 -7.57
N ARG A 226 -7.44 -21.52 -8.22
CA ARG A 226 -7.31 -22.98 -8.13
C ARG A 226 -6.21 -23.48 -9.07
N ASP A 227 -5.64 -24.65 -8.79
CA ASP A 227 -4.73 -25.36 -9.69
C ASP A 227 -3.43 -24.61 -10.04
N VAL A 228 -2.88 -23.87 -9.06
CA VAL A 228 -1.57 -23.22 -9.16
C VAL A 228 -0.48 -24.15 -8.62
N ALA A 229 0.65 -24.23 -9.33
CA ALA A 229 1.79 -25.04 -8.89
C ALA A 229 2.32 -24.55 -7.52
N PRO A 230 2.65 -25.44 -6.57
CA PRO A 230 3.07 -25.06 -5.21
C PRO A 230 4.22 -24.04 -5.17
N GLU A 231 5.28 -24.25 -5.95
CA GLU A 231 6.43 -23.32 -5.99
C GLU A 231 6.04 -21.91 -6.46
N TYR A 232 5.10 -21.81 -7.41
CA TYR A 232 4.60 -20.52 -7.88
C TYR A 232 3.73 -19.84 -6.82
N LEU A 233 2.93 -20.63 -6.11
CA LEU A 233 2.07 -20.16 -5.03
C LEU A 233 2.87 -19.62 -3.86
N ASP A 234 3.94 -20.30 -3.45
CA ASP A 234 4.78 -19.86 -2.33
C ASP A 234 5.53 -18.57 -2.68
N PHE A 235 6.12 -18.49 -3.87
CA PHE A 235 6.70 -17.23 -4.36
C PHE A 235 5.67 -16.10 -4.39
N ALA A 236 4.46 -16.35 -4.92
CA ALA A 236 3.40 -15.34 -5.00
C ALA A 236 2.92 -14.85 -3.62
N ARG A 237 2.93 -15.72 -2.60
CA ARG A 237 2.64 -15.34 -1.22
C ARG A 237 3.71 -14.43 -0.65
N ASP A 238 4.98 -14.79 -0.82
CA ASP A 238 6.09 -13.99 -0.29
C ASP A 238 6.22 -12.65 -1.04
N TYR A 239 5.88 -12.62 -2.33
CA TYR A 239 5.86 -11.40 -3.13
C TYR A 239 4.85 -10.35 -2.64
N TYR A 240 3.82 -10.72 -1.86
CA TYR A 240 2.96 -9.73 -1.20
C TYR A 240 3.73 -8.87 -0.19
N TRP A 241 4.66 -9.46 0.55
CA TRP A 241 5.51 -8.73 1.48
C TRP A 241 6.56 -7.91 0.71
N TYR A 242 7.15 -8.46 -0.35
CA TYR A 242 8.04 -7.71 -1.22
C TYR A 242 7.35 -6.48 -1.82
N LEU A 243 6.09 -6.58 -2.25
CA LEU A 243 5.36 -5.42 -2.77
C LEU A 243 5.22 -4.29 -1.74
N TRP A 244 5.15 -4.63 -0.45
CA TRP A 244 5.01 -3.65 0.63
C TRP A 244 6.30 -2.88 0.93
N CYS A 245 7.47 -3.51 0.82
CA CYS A 245 8.71 -2.96 1.35
C CYS A 245 9.97 -3.19 0.50
N GLY A 246 9.86 -3.97 -0.57
CA GLY A 246 10.93 -4.26 -1.51
C GLY A 246 11.34 -3.01 -2.28
N PRO A 247 12.64 -2.75 -2.45
CA PRO A 247 13.12 -1.47 -2.95
C PRO A 247 12.64 -1.15 -4.37
N ASP A 248 12.48 -2.18 -5.20
CA ASP A 248 12.06 -2.05 -6.60
C ASP A 248 10.57 -2.36 -6.81
N SER A 249 9.80 -2.47 -5.72
CA SER A 249 8.35 -2.63 -5.80
C SER A 249 7.70 -1.37 -6.37
N ALA A 250 6.83 -1.55 -7.37
CA ALA A 250 5.98 -0.48 -7.90
C ALA A 250 4.97 0.09 -6.88
N LEU A 251 4.82 -0.54 -5.71
CA LEU A 251 3.97 -0.08 -4.60
C LEU A 251 4.75 0.55 -3.44
N PHE A 252 6.08 0.61 -3.53
CA PHE A 252 6.95 1.19 -2.51
C PHE A 252 7.96 2.16 -3.13
N ASP A 253 8.87 1.65 -3.96
CA ASP A 253 9.87 2.38 -4.73
C ASP A 253 10.72 3.33 -3.88
N LYS A 254 11.34 2.75 -2.85
CA LYS A 254 12.30 3.44 -1.98
C LYS A 254 13.42 2.48 -1.58
N SER A 255 14.60 3.02 -1.32
CA SER A 255 15.80 2.27 -0.94
C SER A 255 15.61 1.25 0.19
N LYS A 256 14.81 1.56 1.21
CA LYS A 256 14.52 0.66 2.35
C LYS A 256 13.25 1.05 3.07
N MET A 257 12.62 0.09 3.75
CA MET A 257 11.62 0.35 4.78
C MET A 257 12.31 0.46 6.14
N ALA A 258 12.51 1.68 6.64
CA ALA A 258 13.27 1.94 7.87
C ALA A 258 12.44 1.70 9.15
N THR A 259 11.71 0.57 9.22
CA THR A 259 10.78 0.27 10.31
C THR A 259 11.51 0.17 11.64
N PHE A 260 12.57 -0.63 11.73
CA PHE A 260 13.34 -0.81 12.97
C PHE A 260 13.88 0.54 13.47
N GLU A 261 14.50 1.30 12.58
CA GLU A 261 15.10 2.60 12.87
C GLU A 261 14.05 3.61 13.37
N ARG A 262 12.81 3.55 12.85
CA ARG A 262 11.70 4.41 13.30
C ARG A 262 11.21 4.11 14.72
N TYR A 263 11.44 2.90 15.24
CA TYR A 263 11.06 2.54 16.60
C TYR A 263 12.16 2.96 17.58
N PHE A 264 13.41 2.57 17.33
CA PHE A 264 14.46 2.70 18.33
C PHE A 264 15.31 3.95 18.20
N LEU A 265 15.60 4.42 16.99
CA LEU A 265 16.61 5.44 16.77
C LEU A 265 15.95 6.78 16.53
N THR A 266 16.37 7.88 17.15
CA THR A 266 15.74 9.21 16.94
C THR A 266 16.33 9.98 15.77
N ASP A 267 17.52 9.60 15.30
CA ASP A 267 18.24 10.23 14.20
C ASP A 267 17.42 10.18 12.89
N LYS A 268 17.17 11.36 12.29
CA LYS A 268 16.41 11.48 11.04
C LYS A 268 17.18 10.97 9.83
N GLY A 269 18.51 11.03 9.82
CA GLY A 269 19.34 10.54 8.72
C GLY A 269 19.24 9.04 8.56
N VAL A 270 19.33 8.29 9.67
CA VAL A 270 19.26 6.82 9.68
C VAL A 270 17.88 6.29 9.29
N ARG A 271 16.83 7.07 9.61
CA ARG A 271 15.43 6.83 9.22
C ARG A 271 15.09 7.25 7.80
N HIS A 272 16.02 7.86 7.07
CA HIS A 272 15.76 8.35 5.72
C HIS A 272 15.55 7.18 4.77
N GLU A 273 14.51 7.30 3.94
CA GLU A 273 14.15 6.34 2.91
C GLU A 273 14.30 7.08 1.58
N GLU A 274 15.44 6.89 0.92
CA GLU A 274 15.69 7.50 -0.39
C GLU A 274 14.63 7.01 -1.38
N LYS A 275 13.98 7.94 -2.07
CA LYS A 275 12.90 7.63 -3.01
C LYS A 275 13.47 7.19 -4.35
N GLY A 276 12.78 6.27 -5.01
CA GLY A 276 13.08 5.93 -6.40
C GLY A 276 12.93 7.11 -7.35
N PHE A 277 13.60 7.02 -8.51
CA PHE A 277 13.67 8.13 -9.46
C PHE A 277 12.30 8.54 -10.02
N TYR A 278 11.32 7.64 -10.03
CA TYR A 278 9.95 7.96 -10.43
C TYR A 278 9.41 9.20 -9.70
N TYR A 279 9.60 9.28 -8.37
CA TYR A 279 9.00 10.35 -7.58
C TYR A 279 9.57 11.74 -7.88
N THR A 280 10.79 11.80 -8.41
CA THR A 280 11.43 13.04 -8.86
C THR A 280 11.14 13.31 -10.34
N LEU A 281 11.19 12.27 -11.18
CA LEU A 281 11.04 12.39 -12.63
C LEU A 281 9.58 12.56 -13.08
N ARG A 282 8.59 12.22 -12.24
CA ARG A 282 7.16 12.44 -12.53
C ARG A 282 6.75 13.92 -12.68
N GLU A 283 7.67 14.85 -12.40
CA GLU A 283 7.47 16.28 -12.63
C GLU A 283 7.86 16.72 -14.05
N ASP A 284 8.54 15.86 -14.81
CA ASP A 284 8.95 16.11 -16.20
C ASP A 284 7.86 15.65 -17.19
N ALA A 285 7.49 16.55 -18.10
CA ALA A 285 6.47 16.29 -19.11
C ALA A 285 6.88 15.21 -20.13
N GLU A 286 8.15 15.14 -20.51
CA GLU A 286 8.66 14.14 -21.46
C GLU A 286 8.62 12.75 -20.85
N VAL A 287 8.92 12.65 -19.55
CA VAL A 287 8.80 11.38 -18.81
C VAL A 287 7.35 10.94 -18.72
N CYS A 288 6.43 11.86 -18.43
CA CYS A 288 5.00 11.55 -18.43
C CYS A 288 4.52 11.08 -19.81
N ASP A 289 4.96 11.73 -20.89
CA ASP A 289 4.63 11.31 -22.25
C ASP A 289 5.17 9.91 -22.57
N MET A 290 6.43 9.64 -22.23
CA MET A 290 7.04 8.32 -22.39
C MET A 290 6.23 7.22 -21.67
N LEU A 291 5.80 7.47 -20.43
CA LEU A 291 4.96 6.53 -19.69
C LEU A 291 3.58 6.34 -20.35
N LEU A 292 2.93 7.42 -20.79
CA LEU A 292 1.64 7.34 -21.49
C LEU A 292 1.77 6.52 -22.78
N ASP A 293 2.84 6.73 -23.55
CA ASP A 293 3.13 5.98 -24.78
C ASP A 293 3.42 4.50 -24.50
N ALA A 294 4.22 4.19 -23.48
CA ALA A 294 4.53 2.82 -23.07
C ALA A 294 3.27 2.03 -22.66
N PHE A 295 2.28 2.72 -22.08
CA PHE A 295 1.00 2.10 -21.69
C PHE A 295 -0.01 2.03 -22.85
N GLY A 296 0.28 2.72 -23.96
CA GLY A 296 -0.57 2.78 -25.15
C GLY A 296 -1.72 3.76 -25.02
N VAL A 297 -1.59 4.79 -24.18
CA VAL A 297 -2.62 5.80 -23.98
C VAL A 297 -2.68 6.73 -25.19
N GLN A 298 -3.85 6.78 -25.82
CA GLN A 298 -4.11 7.54 -27.04
C GLN A 298 -4.98 8.76 -26.74
N GLY A 299 -4.90 9.78 -27.58
CA GLY A 299 -5.76 10.96 -27.53
C GLY A 299 -4.98 12.25 -27.27
N GLU A 300 -5.60 13.38 -27.62
CA GLU A 300 -5.02 14.73 -27.45
C GLU A 300 -4.90 15.10 -25.96
N HIS A 301 -5.91 14.73 -25.17
CA HIS A 301 -6.03 15.02 -23.75
C HIS A 301 -5.70 13.76 -22.94
N ARG A 302 -4.40 13.50 -22.78
CA ARG A 302 -3.89 12.33 -22.05
C ARG A 302 -3.19 12.72 -20.76
N HIS A 303 -3.60 12.10 -19.66
CA HIS A 303 -3.07 12.40 -18.33
C HIS A 303 -2.72 11.14 -17.54
N ILE A 304 -1.79 11.29 -16.61
CA ILE A 304 -1.52 10.32 -15.56
C ILE A 304 -2.21 10.80 -14.30
N ILE A 305 -2.97 9.91 -13.67
CA ILE A 305 -3.58 10.11 -12.36
C ILE A 305 -2.88 9.15 -11.40
N ASN A 306 -2.13 9.73 -10.47
CA ASN A 306 -1.27 8.99 -9.54
C ASN A 306 -1.64 9.29 -8.08
N GLY A 307 -1.45 8.32 -7.19
CA GLY A 307 -1.74 8.47 -5.76
C GLY A 307 -0.51 8.21 -4.87
N HIS A 308 -0.76 7.53 -3.75
CA HIS A 308 0.23 7.00 -2.78
C HIS A 308 0.97 8.04 -1.93
N VAL A 309 1.63 9.01 -2.56
CA VAL A 309 2.38 10.05 -1.83
C VAL A 309 1.49 11.28 -1.65
N PRO A 310 1.17 11.65 -0.41
CA PRO A 310 0.30 12.80 -0.15
C PRO A 310 0.99 14.10 -0.57
N VAL A 311 0.20 15.05 -1.07
CA VAL A 311 0.67 16.35 -1.54
C VAL A 311 0.89 17.26 -0.34
N LYS A 312 2.11 17.80 -0.21
CA LYS A 312 2.44 18.73 0.89
C LYS A 312 2.07 20.16 0.52
N ALA A 313 0.76 20.41 0.39
CA ALA A 313 0.21 21.71 0.02
C ALA A 313 0.69 22.83 0.97
N GLY A 314 0.77 22.56 2.28
CA GLY A 314 1.33 23.49 3.28
C GLY A 314 2.80 23.87 3.05
N LYS A 315 3.55 23.14 2.21
CA LYS A 315 4.92 23.46 1.79
C LYS A 315 5.01 24.02 0.36
N GLY A 316 3.88 24.34 -0.25
CA GLY A 316 3.79 24.87 -1.62
C GLY A 316 3.86 23.82 -2.72
N GLU A 317 3.77 22.52 -2.39
CA GLU A 317 3.69 21.47 -3.41
C GLU A 317 2.35 21.54 -4.15
N ARG A 318 2.40 21.46 -5.49
CA ARG A 318 1.20 21.45 -6.34
C ARG A 318 0.78 20.03 -6.73
N PRO A 319 -0.53 19.73 -6.75
CA PRO A 319 -1.04 18.42 -7.16
C PRO A 319 -0.96 18.21 -8.67
N VAL A 320 -1.05 19.29 -9.46
CA VAL A 320 -0.84 19.28 -10.92
C VAL A 320 0.65 19.49 -11.20
N LYS A 321 1.26 18.54 -11.92
CA LYS A 321 2.69 18.48 -12.25
C LYS A 321 2.88 18.31 -13.75
N ALA A 322 4.12 18.39 -14.23
CA ALA A 322 4.49 18.06 -15.61
C ALA A 322 3.64 18.78 -16.67
N ASN A 323 3.46 20.10 -16.52
CA ASN A 323 2.65 20.95 -17.40
C ASN A 323 1.21 20.43 -17.61
N GLY A 324 0.59 19.86 -16.57
CA GLY A 324 -0.80 19.36 -16.61
C GLY A 324 -0.93 17.88 -16.98
N LYS A 325 0.16 17.19 -17.32
CA LYS A 325 0.13 15.76 -17.67
C LYS A 325 0.02 14.83 -16.47
N MET A 326 0.43 15.27 -15.28
CA MET A 326 0.43 14.46 -14.06
C MET A 326 -0.48 15.12 -13.02
N MET A 327 -1.44 14.35 -12.51
CA MET A 327 -2.34 14.75 -11.44
C MET A 327 -2.14 13.82 -10.26
N VAL A 328 -1.69 14.37 -9.14
CA VAL A 328 -1.54 13.62 -7.89
C VAL A 328 -2.81 13.79 -7.06
N ILE A 329 -3.46 12.68 -6.72
CA ILE A 329 -4.64 12.63 -5.87
C ILE A 329 -4.32 11.95 -4.54
N ASP A 330 -4.84 12.49 -3.45
CA ASP A 330 -4.83 11.85 -2.15
C ASP A 330 -6.22 11.88 -1.53
N GLY A 331 -6.67 10.73 -1.02
CA GLY A 331 -8.01 10.64 -0.43
C GLY A 331 -8.16 11.44 0.85
N GLY A 332 -7.04 11.82 1.48
CA GLY A 332 -6.93 12.67 2.67
C GLY A 332 -7.82 12.34 3.88
N PHE A 333 -8.53 11.21 3.87
CA PHE A 333 -9.29 10.66 5.00
C PHE A 333 -8.41 10.19 6.17
N ALA A 334 -7.10 10.06 5.95
CA ALA A 334 -6.18 9.58 6.97
C ALA A 334 -5.78 10.73 7.91
N LYS A 335 -6.47 10.82 9.05
CA LYS A 335 -6.26 11.84 10.09
C LYS A 335 -4.79 12.08 10.46
N ALA A 336 -3.98 11.01 10.47
CA ALA A 336 -2.56 11.05 10.81
C ALA A 336 -1.70 11.88 9.83
N TYR A 337 -2.21 12.21 8.64
CA TYR A 337 -1.48 12.95 7.62
C TYR A 337 -1.88 14.43 7.50
N HIS A 338 -2.99 14.88 8.11
CA HIS A 338 -3.45 16.28 8.01
C HIS A 338 -2.38 17.28 8.46
N ASP A 339 -1.66 16.99 9.55
CA ASP A 339 -0.59 17.87 10.06
C ASP A 339 0.58 17.99 9.06
N THR A 340 0.75 17.01 8.17
CA THR A 340 1.84 16.97 7.18
C THR A 340 1.42 17.58 5.84
N THR A 341 0.16 17.40 5.43
CA THR A 341 -0.37 17.89 4.15
C THR A 341 -0.85 19.34 4.24
N GLY A 342 -1.40 19.74 5.39
CA GLY A 342 -2.06 21.02 5.59
C GLY A 342 -3.48 21.09 5.02
N ILE A 343 -4.01 19.98 4.49
CA ILE A 343 -5.33 19.85 3.84
C ILE A 343 -5.93 18.45 4.09
N ALA A 344 -7.22 18.27 3.80
CA ALA A 344 -7.90 16.97 3.79
C ALA A 344 -7.87 16.24 2.44
N GLY A 345 -6.98 16.68 1.55
CA GLY A 345 -6.65 16.01 0.30
C GLY A 345 -7.37 16.54 -0.93
N TYR A 346 -7.22 15.83 -2.04
CA TYR A 346 -7.72 16.21 -3.36
C TYR A 346 -8.65 15.18 -3.98
N THR A 347 -9.80 15.63 -4.47
CA THR A 347 -10.70 14.82 -5.31
C THR A 347 -10.65 15.30 -6.75
N LEU A 348 -10.36 14.38 -7.67
CA LEU A 348 -10.44 14.64 -9.10
C LEU A 348 -11.86 14.36 -9.60
N VAL A 349 -12.47 15.37 -10.24
CA VAL A 349 -13.78 15.28 -10.88
C VAL A 349 -13.59 15.39 -12.38
N TYR A 350 -14.03 14.37 -13.11
CA TYR A 350 -14.09 14.37 -14.56
C TYR A 350 -15.54 14.46 -15.04
N HIS A 351 -15.85 15.47 -15.85
CA HIS A 351 -17.18 15.65 -16.42
C HIS A 351 -17.11 16.10 -17.89
N SER A 352 -18.27 16.21 -18.57
CA SER A 352 -18.35 16.49 -20.02
C SER A 352 -17.71 17.81 -20.50
N ARG A 353 -17.20 18.63 -19.59
CA ARG A 353 -16.58 19.94 -19.84
C ARG A 353 -15.10 20.00 -19.45
N GLY A 354 -14.54 18.95 -18.84
CA GLY A 354 -13.13 18.91 -18.46
C GLY A 354 -12.86 18.29 -17.09
N PHE A 355 -11.67 18.59 -16.56
CA PHE A 355 -11.14 18.13 -15.28
C PHE A 355 -11.14 19.25 -14.24
N GLN A 356 -11.62 18.91 -13.04
CA GLN A 356 -11.57 19.77 -11.88
C GLN A 356 -10.91 19.03 -10.72
N LEU A 357 -9.99 19.70 -10.05
CA LEU A 357 -9.41 19.21 -8.82
C LEU A 357 -10.02 19.99 -7.65
N VAL A 358 -10.67 19.27 -6.76
CA VAL A 358 -11.33 19.84 -5.59
C VAL A 358 -10.44 19.59 -4.38
N GLN A 359 -9.94 20.66 -3.78
CA GLN A 359 -9.19 20.62 -2.53
C GLN A 359 -10.16 20.66 -1.35
N HIS A 360 -9.98 19.73 -0.41
CA HIS A 360 -10.79 19.65 0.79
C HIS A 360 -10.06 20.24 2.00
N GLU A 361 -10.76 21.02 2.81
CA GLU A 361 -10.28 21.45 4.12
C GLU A 361 -10.49 20.36 5.18
N PRO A 362 -9.61 20.26 6.21
CA PRO A 362 -9.80 19.35 7.33
C PRO A 362 -11.13 19.61 8.05
N PHE A 363 -11.94 18.55 8.20
CA PHE A 363 -13.07 18.57 9.11
C PHE A 363 -12.59 18.31 10.53
N THR A 364 -12.85 19.25 11.45
CA THR A 364 -12.44 19.18 12.85
C THR A 364 -13.44 18.35 13.67
N SER A 365 -14.65 18.87 13.90
CA SER A 365 -15.74 18.16 14.57
C SER A 365 -17.11 18.77 14.23
N GLU A 366 -18.19 18.00 14.47
CA GLU A 366 -19.57 18.50 14.32
C GLU A 366 -19.84 19.71 15.23
N GLU A 367 -19.35 19.66 16.47
CA GLU A 367 -19.52 20.73 17.45
C GLU A 367 -18.80 22.00 17.04
N ASP A 368 -17.57 21.88 16.54
CA ASP A 368 -16.76 23.02 16.08
C ASP A 368 -17.39 23.66 14.85
N ALA A 369 -17.86 22.85 13.89
CA ALA A 369 -18.54 23.33 12.69
C ALA A 369 -19.86 24.08 13.00
N VAL A 370 -20.64 23.57 13.95
CA VAL A 370 -21.88 24.21 14.40
C VAL A 370 -21.60 25.49 15.19
N THR A 371 -20.57 25.48 16.05
CA THR A 371 -20.26 26.62 16.93
C THR A 371 -19.61 27.78 16.18
N THR A 372 -18.71 27.49 15.25
CA THR A 372 -18.00 28.51 14.45
C THR A 372 -18.78 28.93 13.21
N GLY A 373 -19.81 28.19 12.83
CA GLY A 373 -20.54 28.38 11.58
C GLY A 373 -19.66 28.12 10.35
N SER A 374 -18.57 27.36 10.50
CA SER A 374 -17.68 27.00 9.40
C SER A 374 -18.36 25.98 8.48
N ASP A 375 -18.50 26.33 7.21
CA ASP A 375 -18.85 25.38 6.16
C ASP A 375 -17.56 24.74 5.61
N ILE A 376 -17.65 23.54 5.02
CA ILE A 376 -16.49 22.88 4.41
C ILE A 376 -16.18 23.61 3.10
N VAL A 377 -15.25 24.56 3.14
CA VAL A 377 -14.88 25.36 1.96
C VAL A 377 -14.00 24.53 1.06
N SER A 378 -14.56 24.06 -0.06
CA SER A 378 -13.79 23.40 -1.10
C SER A 378 -13.24 24.42 -2.09
N THR A 379 -11.93 24.41 -2.32
CA THR A 379 -11.33 25.22 -3.40
C THR A 379 -11.25 24.38 -4.67
N VAL A 380 -11.83 24.89 -5.76
CA VAL A 380 -11.81 24.20 -7.06
C VAL A 380 -10.70 24.77 -7.94
N GLU A 381 -9.70 23.96 -8.25
CA GLU A 381 -8.70 24.25 -9.27
C GLU A 381 -9.15 23.62 -10.59
N ILE A 382 -9.38 24.45 -11.62
CA ILE A 382 -9.71 23.97 -12.97
C ILE A 382 -8.40 23.54 -13.62
N VAL A 383 -8.26 22.23 -13.87
CA VAL A 383 -7.03 21.66 -14.43
C VAL A 383 -7.07 21.70 -15.95
N GLU A 384 -8.21 21.36 -16.54
CA GLU A 384 -8.40 21.37 -17.98
C GLU A 384 -9.86 21.64 -18.33
N LEU A 385 -10.08 22.45 -19.37
CA LEU A 385 -11.40 22.70 -19.96
C LEU A 385 -11.40 22.22 -21.41
N ASN A 386 -12.37 21.38 -21.73
CA ASN A 386 -12.56 20.93 -23.10
C ASN A 386 -13.22 22.03 -23.91
N SER A 387 -12.64 22.36 -25.06
CA SER A 387 -13.18 23.35 -26.00
C SER A 387 -14.56 22.93 -26.56
N ALA A 388 -14.80 21.63 -26.64
CA ALA A 388 -16.08 21.02 -27.00
C ALA A 388 -16.57 20.07 -25.90
N ARG A 389 -17.91 19.98 -25.76
CA ARG A 389 -18.51 19.07 -24.77
C ARG A 389 -18.29 17.61 -25.18
N VAL A 390 -17.67 16.84 -24.29
CA VAL A 390 -17.49 15.39 -24.45
C VAL A 390 -18.84 14.70 -24.26
N CYS A 391 -19.23 13.89 -25.24
CA CYS A 391 -20.45 13.07 -25.21
C CYS A 391 -20.12 11.63 -24.83
N VAL A 392 -21.12 10.85 -24.43
CA VAL A 392 -20.94 9.43 -24.09
C VAL A 392 -20.26 8.66 -25.23
N ARG A 393 -20.62 8.94 -26.48
CA ARG A 393 -20.02 8.32 -27.67
C ARG A 393 -18.50 8.51 -27.77
N ASP A 394 -17.96 9.57 -27.18
CA ASP A 394 -16.54 9.94 -27.25
C ASP A 394 -15.73 9.27 -26.12
N THR A 395 -16.40 8.52 -25.22
CA THR A 395 -15.78 7.79 -24.10
C THR A 395 -15.49 6.34 -24.46
N ASP A 396 -14.73 5.65 -23.61
CA ASP A 396 -14.46 4.21 -23.77
C ASP A 396 -15.74 3.38 -23.79
N ILE A 397 -16.69 3.71 -22.90
CA ILE A 397 -18.01 3.08 -22.86
C ILE A 397 -18.78 3.38 -24.15
N GLY A 398 -18.66 4.60 -24.68
CA GLY A 398 -19.22 4.98 -25.96
C GLY A 398 -18.78 4.08 -27.11
N ARG A 399 -17.48 3.76 -27.16
CA ARG A 399 -16.91 2.84 -28.16
C ARG A 399 -17.48 1.43 -28.03
N VAL A 400 -17.61 0.92 -26.81
CA VAL A 400 -18.22 -0.39 -26.54
C VAL A 400 -19.69 -0.40 -26.98
N LEU A 401 -20.47 0.61 -26.59
CA LEU A 401 -21.88 0.74 -26.97
C LEU A 401 -22.05 0.86 -28.48
N GLN A 402 -21.17 1.59 -29.16
CA GLN A 402 -21.20 1.70 -30.62
C GLN A 402 -20.92 0.34 -31.29
N GLY A 403 -19.95 -0.42 -30.79
CA GLY A 403 -19.68 -1.78 -31.25
C GLY A 403 -20.91 -2.70 -31.10
N GLN A 404 -21.56 -2.67 -29.92
CA GLN A 404 -22.80 -3.42 -29.68
C GLN A 404 -23.93 -3.02 -30.64
N ILE A 405 -24.09 -1.73 -30.91
CA ILE A 405 -25.08 -1.23 -31.88
C ILE A 405 -24.80 -1.79 -33.28
N ASP A 406 -23.54 -1.81 -33.69
CA ASP A 406 -23.15 -2.26 -35.02
C ASP A 406 -23.30 -3.79 -35.16
N GLU A 407 -22.94 -4.56 -34.13
CA GLU A 407 -23.21 -6.01 -34.06
C GLU A 407 -24.71 -6.33 -34.14
N LEU A 408 -25.55 -5.61 -33.39
CA LEU A 408 -27.00 -5.78 -33.43
C LEU A 408 -27.59 -5.44 -34.81
N ARG A 409 -27.06 -4.40 -35.47
CA ARG A 409 -27.45 -4.04 -36.85
C ARG A 409 -27.05 -5.13 -37.84
N MET A 410 -25.86 -5.71 -37.70
CA MET A 410 -25.41 -6.83 -38.53
C MET A 410 -26.29 -8.06 -38.33
N LEU A 411 -26.62 -8.40 -37.07
CA LEU A 411 -27.51 -9.51 -36.73
C LEU A 411 -28.90 -9.31 -37.35
N LEU A 412 -29.48 -8.12 -37.20
CA LEU A 412 -30.77 -7.78 -37.80
C LEU A 412 -30.73 -7.90 -39.33
N ALA A 413 -29.65 -7.45 -39.96
CA ALA A 413 -29.47 -7.58 -41.41
C ALA A 413 -29.34 -9.05 -41.85
N ALA A 414 -28.68 -9.89 -41.07
CA ALA A 414 -28.54 -11.32 -41.34
C ALA A 414 -29.89 -12.05 -41.28
N TYR A 415 -30.72 -11.76 -40.29
CA TYR A 415 -32.10 -12.28 -40.22
C TYR A 415 -32.94 -11.81 -41.41
N ARG A 416 -32.92 -10.51 -41.73
CA ARG A 416 -33.70 -9.95 -42.85
C ARG A 416 -33.31 -10.50 -44.22
N LYS A 417 -32.04 -10.88 -44.39
CA LYS A 417 -31.52 -11.48 -45.63
C LYS A 417 -31.61 -13.01 -45.65
N GLY A 418 -32.14 -13.64 -44.60
CA GLY A 418 -32.23 -15.09 -44.47
C GLY A 418 -30.89 -15.81 -44.32
N LEU A 419 -29.81 -15.10 -43.96
CA LEU A 419 -28.50 -15.69 -43.67
C LEU A 419 -28.49 -16.42 -42.32
N LEU A 420 -29.37 -16.01 -41.40
CA LEU A 420 -29.67 -16.69 -40.16
C LEU A 420 -31.16 -16.98 -40.10
N GLN A 421 -31.52 -18.21 -39.70
CA GLN A 421 -32.90 -18.59 -39.45
C GLN A 421 -33.26 -18.30 -38.00
N GLU A 422 -34.42 -17.71 -37.80
CA GLU A 422 -35.01 -17.57 -36.47
C GLU A 422 -35.32 -18.97 -35.94
N LYS A 423 -34.69 -19.33 -34.81
CA LYS A 423 -35.10 -20.53 -34.07
C LYS A 423 -36.32 -20.15 -33.25
N LEU A 424 -37.49 -20.62 -33.71
CA LEU A 424 -38.74 -20.60 -32.95
C LEU A 424 -38.65 -21.49 -31.71
#